data_AF-A0A944Z5F7-F1
#
_entry.id   AF-A0A944Z5F7-F1
#
_cell.length_a   1.000
_cell.length_b   1.000
_cell.length_c   1.000
_cell.angle_alpha   90.00
_cell.angle_beta   90.00
_cell.angle_gamma   90.00
#
_symmetry.space_group_name_H-M   'P 1'
#
loop_
_entity.id
_entity.type
_entity.pdbx_description
1 polymer ?
#
loop_
_entity_poly.entity_id
_entity_poly.type
_entity_poly.pdbx_seq_one_letter_code
_entity_poly.pdbx_strand_id
1 'polypeptide(L)'
;MPVAFVLVTSANAALITRGTGISTHGTFNLIYDTDLDLTWYDFTNAGDLWNNQADWAGALSVDFGGDTYDDWRLPSTVDGSTVWSYDGTTTYGYNVTNSEMGHLYYTELGNKGYFATDGTFPQPGWGLLNTGDFQNLIAASYWSGTAVAGSPGWYWNPMLADGGQLTFHWSGTFYGLAVRDGDVGVVPEPATITLLGIGLVGLAGATARRRQKKVKYQ
;
A
#
# COMPACT_ATOMS: atom_id res chain seq x y z
N MET A 1 -5.98 -22.33 40.39
CA MET A 1 -5.55 -21.00 39.92
C MET A 1 -5.86 -20.92 38.44
N PRO A 2 -6.77 -20.07 37.97
CA PRO A 2 -7.06 -19.97 36.54
C PRO A 2 -6.00 -19.09 35.88
N VAL A 3 -5.35 -19.63 34.85
CA VAL A 3 -4.45 -18.89 33.97
C VAL A 3 -5.35 -18.07 33.03
N ALA A 4 -5.30 -16.74 33.15
CA ALA A 4 -5.93 -15.84 32.20
C ALA A 4 -5.07 -15.78 30.94
N PHE A 5 -5.63 -16.24 29.81
CA PHE A 5 -5.05 -16.02 28.49
C PHE A 5 -5.43 -14.61 28.04
N VAL A 6 -4.46 -13.70 28.01
CA VAL A 6 -4.62 -12.40 27.37
C VAL A 6 -4.41 -12.62 25.87
N LEU A 7 -5.49 -12.53 25.08
CA LEU A 7 -5.33 -12.30 23.64
C LEU A 7 -4.84 -10.86 23.47
N VAL A 8 -3.58 -10.72 23.09
CA VAL A 8 -3.06 -9.45 22.58
C VAL A 8 -3.47 -9.38 21.11
N THR A 9 -4.52 -8.65 20.80
CA THR A 9 -4.74 -8.16 19.43
C THR A 9 -3.78 -7.00 19.23
N SER A 10 -2.65 -7.23 18.56
CA SER A 10 -1.77 -6.16 18.13
C SER A 10 -2.56 -5.18 17.24
N ALA A 11 -2.50 -3.90 17.58
CA ALA A 11 -3.04 -2.82 16.75
C ALA A 11 -2.52 -2.96 15.32
N ASN A 12 -3.41 -3.18 14.35
CA ASN A 12 -3.05 -3.25 12.93
C ASN A 12 -4.29 -2.86 12.10
N ALA A 13 -4.71 -1.61 12.23
CA ALA A 13 -5.71 -1.03 11.35
C ALA A 13 -5.14 0.11 10.49
N ALA A 14 -3.81 0.28 10.45
CA ALA A 14 -3.18 1.30 9.63
C ALA A 14 -3.11 0.88 8.15
N LEU A 15 -2.80 -0.39 7.85
CA LEU A 15 -3.01 -0.97 6.51
C LEU A 15 -4.35 -1.71 6.39
N ILE A 16 -5.13 -1.38 5.36
CA ILE A 16 -6.41 -2.01 5.04
C ILE A 16 -6.43 -2.44 3.57
N THR A 17 -6.46 -3.74 3.32
CA THR A 17 -6.67 -4.27 1.97
C THR A 17 -8.10 -3.95 1.49
N ARG A 18 -8.22 -3.13 0.45
CA ARG A 18 -9.51 -2.77 -0.19
C ARG A 18 -10.02 -3.83 -1.15
N GLY A 19 -9.11 -4.58 -1.75
CA GLY A 19 -9.39 -5.59 -2.76
C GLY A 19 -8.31 -5.58 -3.83
N THR A 20 -8.63 -6.03 -5.03
CA THR A 20 -7.66 -6.06 -6.14
C THR A 20 -8.08 -5.12 -7.27
N GLY A 21 -7.18 -4.22 -7.65
CA GLY A 21 -7.32 -3.39 -8.85
C GLY A 21 -6.77 -4.08 -10.10
N ILE A 22 -7.29 -3.71 -11.27
CA ILE A 22 -6.88 -4.25 -12.56
C ILE A 22 -6.14 -3.15 -13.34
N SER A 23 -4.96 -3.46 -13.87
CA SER A 23 -4.24 -2.59 -14.80
C SER A 23 -3.69 -3.38 -15.98
N THR A 24 -2.96 -2.71 -16.85
CA THR A 24 -2.17 -3.33 -17.93
C THR A 24 -1.10 -4.31 -17.43
N HIS A 25 -0.71 -4.21 -16.15
CA HIS A 25 0.29 -5.09 -15.55
C HIS A 25 -0.31 -6.35 -14.91
N GLY A 26 -1.64 -6.41 -14.73
CA GLY A 26 -2.32 -7.54 -14.09
C GLY A 26 -3.31 -7.09 -13.01
N THR A 27 -3.54 -7.97 -12.04
CA THR A 27 -4.50 -7.76 -10.95
C THR A 27 -3.77 -7.87 -9.61
N PHE A 28 -3.78 -6.79 -8.83
CA PHE A 28 -2.96 -6.67 -7.62
C PHE A 28 -3.71 -5.97 -6.50
N ASN A 29 -3.27 -6.20 -5.26
CA ASN A 29 -3.91 -5.64 -4.08
C ASN A 29 -3.81 -4.11 -4.07
N LEU A 30 -4.89 -3.48 -3.62
CA LEU A 30 -4.95 -2.07 -3.24
C LEU A 30 -4.99 -2.02 -1.71
N ILE A 31 -3.95 -1.46 -1.11
CA ILE A 31 -3.75 -1.47 0.34
C ILE A 31 -3.75 -0.02 0.81
N TYR A 32 -4.81 0.38 1.50
CA TYR A 32 -4.97 1.73 2.02
C TYR A 32 -4.22 1.87 3.35
N ASP A 33 -3.37 2.89 3.43
CA ASP A 33 -2.65 3.33 4.63
C ASP A 33 -3.42 4.50 5.26
N THR A 34 -4.06 4.25 6.40
CA THR A 34 -4.89 5.25 7.10
C THR A 34 -4.06 6.31 7.82
N ASP A 35 -2.79 6.02 8.11
CA ASP A 35 -1.92 6.95 8.85
C ASP A 35 -1.37 8.03 7.93
N LEU A 36 -1.05 7.66 6.68
CA LEU A 36 -0.57 8.57 5.65
C LEU A 36 -1.67 9.07 4.69
N ASP A 37 -2.87 8.51 4.78
CA ASP A 37 -3.98 8.74 3.85
C ASP A 37 -3.54 8.55 2.39
N LEU A 38 -3.04 7.36 2.08
CA LEU A 38 -2.62 6.97 0.73
C LEU A 38 -2.93 5.51 0.44
N THR A 39 -3.00 5.14 -0.84
CA THR A 39 -3.20 3.74 -1.25
C THR A 39 -1.96 3.23 -1.99
N TRP A 40 -1.46 2.08 -1.56
CA TRP A 40 -0.41 1.33 -2.21
C TRP A 40 -0.98 0.39 -3.28
N TYR A 41 -0.32 0.33 -4.44
CA TYR A 41 -0.54 -0.70 -5.44
C TYR A 41 0.51 -1.80 -5.27
N ASP A 42 0.10 -2.99 -4.84
CA ASP A 42 0.97 -4.13 -4.52
C ASP A 42 1.55 -4.80 -5.77
N PHE A 43 2.33 -4.03 -6.53
CA PHE A 43 3.06 -4.47 -7.71
C PHE A 43 4.45 -3.81 -7.69
N THR A 44 5.47 -4.65 -7.63
CA THR A 44 6.86 -4.20 -7.80
C THR A 44 7.19 -4.13 -9.30
N ASN A 45 7.27 -2.91 -9.83
CA ASN A 45 7.74 -2.69 -11.19
C ASN A 45 9.24 -2.98 -11.31
N ALA A 46 9.64 -3.67 -12.37
CA ALA A 46 11.01 -4.10 -12.59
C ALA A 46 12.00 -2.91 -12.57
N GLY A 47 13.24 -3.18 -12.20
CA GLY A 47 14.25 -2.14 -12.04
C GLY A 47 14.58 -1.39 -13.33
N ASP A 48 14.54 -0.06 -13.27
CA ASP A 48 14.82 0.84 -14.40
C ASP A 48 15.34 2.21 -13.90
N LEU A 49 15.70 3.10 -14.83
CA LEU A 49 16.13 4.47 -14.57
C LEU A 49 15.01 5.28 -13.89
N TRP A 50 15.41 6.28 -13.11
CA TRP A 50 14.45 7.07 -12.32
C TRP A 50 13.34 7.70 -13.17
N ASN A 51 13.69 8.29 -14.32
CA ASN A 51 12.72 8.95 -15.19
C ASN A 51 11.71 7.94 -15.76
N ASN A 52 12.17 6.75 -16.16
CA ASN A 52 11.28 5.70 -16.67
C ASN A 52 10.31 5.21 -15.58
N GLN A 53 10.75 5.21 -14.32
CA GLN A 53 9.92 4.81 -13.18
C GLN A 53 8.90 5.88 -12.81
N ALA A 54 9.29 7.15 -12.86
CA ALA A 54 8.37 8.27 -12.71
C ALA A 54 7.31 8.29 -13.84
N ASP A 55 7.74 8.10 -15.09
CA ASP A 55 6.85 8.03 -16.25
C ASP A 55 5.91 6.82 -16.17
N TRP A 56 6.41 5.65 -15.74
CA TRP A 56 5.60 4.46 -15.51
C TRP A 56 4.51 4.72 -14.46
N ALA A 57 4.90 5.24 -13.29
CA ALA A 57 3.94 5.50 -12.22
C ALA A 57 2.90 6.54 -12.65
N GLY A 58 3.32 7.63 -13.30
CA GLY A 58 2.40 8.67 -13.78
C GLY A 58 1.51 8.26 -14.96
N ALA A 59 1.82 7.15 -15.65
CA ALA A 59 0.98 6.58 -16.71
C ALA A 59 0.15 5.38 -16.23
N LEU A 60 0.30 4.97 -14.97
CA LEU A 60 -0.42 3.83 -14.41
C LEU A 60 -1.91 4.19 -14.29
N SER A 61 -2.77 3.27 -14.72
CA SER A 61 -4.21 3.36 -14.63
C SER A 61 -4.75 2.06 -14.06
N VAL A 62 -5.48 2.17 -12.94
CA VAL A 62 -5.98 1.02 -12.18
C VAL A 62 -7.48 1.11 -12.04
N ASP A 63 -8.18 0.12 -12.59
CA ASP A 63 -9.63 -0.03 -12.47
C ASP A 63 -9.98 -0.78 -11.19
N PHE A 64 -10.86 -0.18 -10.37
CA PHE A 64 -11.37 -0.80 -9.16
C PHE A 64 -12.76 -0.25 -8.83
N GLY A 65 -13.71 -1.13 -8.55
CA GLY A 65 -15.05 -0.71 -8.13
C GLY A 65 -15.92 0.00 -9.17
N GLY A 66 -15.52 -0.01 -10.44
CA GLY A 66 -16.18 0.74 -11.49
C GLY A 66 -15.61 2.14 -11.70
N ASP A 67 -14.65 2.54 -10.86
CA ASP A 67 -13.84 3.75 -11.03
C ASP A 67 -12.47 3.39 -11.61
N THR A 68 -11.83 4.38 -12.24
CA THR A 68 -10.47 4.29 -12.76
C THR A 68 -9.62 5.31 -12.01
N TYR A 69 -8.50 4.85 -11.45
CA TYR A 69 -7.53 5.69 -10.74
C TYR A 69 -6.27 5.83 -11.60
N ASP A 70 -5.96 7.05 -12.04
CA ASP A 70 -4.87 7.39 -12.96
C ASP A 70 -3.92 8.48 -12.41
N ASP A 71 -3.97 8.72 -11.11
CA ASP A 71 -3.23 9.72 -10.34
C ASP A 71 -2.08 9.10 -9.52
N TRP A 72 -1.50 8.01 -10.03
CA TRP A 72 -0.42 7.28 -9.37
C TRP A 72 0.92 8.00 -9.48
N ARG A 73 1.77 7.80 -8.47
CA ARG A 73 3.12 8.36 -8.38
C ARG A 73 4.07 7.40 -7.68
N LEU A 74 5.37 7.66 -7.81
CA LEU A 74 6.36 7.05 -6.93
C LEU A 74 6.18 7.57 -5.49
N PRO A 75 6.51 6.77 -4.46
CA PRO A 75 6.51 7.19 -3.07
C PRO A 75 7.42 8.38 -2.82
N SER A 76 6.97 9.27 -1.95
CA SER A 76 7.69 10.46 -1.56
C SER A 76 8.63 10.20 -0.38
N THR A 77 9.76 10.89 -0.42
CA THR A 77 10.68 11.04 0.70
C THR A 77 10.66 12.49 1.15
N VAL A 78 10.70 12.73 2.45
CA VAL A 78 10.97 14.09 2.97
C VAL A 78 12.39 14.46 2.60
N ASP A 79 12.54 15.46 1.75
CA ASP A 79 13.85 15.99 1.42
C ASP A 79 14.47 16.69 2.64
N GLY A 80 15.73 16.42 2.90
CA GLY A 80 16.37 16.85 4.14
C GLY A 80 17.87 16.62 4.14
N SER A 81 18.47 16.75 5.32
CA SER A 81 19.92 16.65 5.49
C SER A 81 20.44 15.27 5.05
N THR A 82 21.39 15.27 4.12
CA THR A 82 22.13 14.06 3.69
C THR A 82 23.23 13.64 4.68
N VAL A 83 23.10 14.04 5.95
CA VAL A 83 23.98 13.62 7.03
C VAL A 83 23.57 12.21 7.47
N TRP A 84 24.50 11.28 7.37
CA TRP A 84 24.32 9.90 7.81
C TRP A 84 23.91 9.80 9.27
N SER A 85 22.83 9.07 9.54
CA SER A 85 22.44 8.63 10.88
C SER A 85 21.86 7.22 10.89
N TYR A 86 21.85 6.60 12.08
CA TYR A 86 21.18 5.33 12.33
C TYR A 86 19.96 5.48 13.24
N ASP A 87 19.70 6.65 13.82
CA ASP A 87 18.66 6.85 14.82
C ASP A 87 17.35 7.42 14.25
N GLY A 88 17.26 7.58 12.92
CA GLY A 88 16.09 8.14 12.25
C GLY A 88 15.92 9.65 12.38
N THR A 89 16.86 10.37 13.00
CA THR A 89 16.74 11.83 13.20
C THR A 89 17.08 12.66 11.96
N THR A 90 17.72 12.04 10.97
CA THR A 90 18.01 12.64 9.66
C THR A 90 17.24 11.93 8.56
N THR A 91 17.34 12.42 7.32
CA THR A 91 16.68 11.78 6.17
C THR A 91 17.60 10.81 5.43
N TYR A 92 18.86 10.63 5.85
CA TYR A 92 19.84 9.78 5.17
C TYR A 92 20.45 8.76 6.15
N GLY A 93 20.22 7.47 5.88
CA GLY A 93 20.69 6.36 6.70
C GLY A 93 19.57 5.42 7.13
N TYR A 94 19.51 5.01 8.40
CA TYR A 94 18.58 3.98 8.89
C TYR A 94 17.58 4.51 9.91
N ASN A 95 16.50 3.73 10.12
CA ASN A 95 15.40 4.01 11.04
C ASN A 95 14.64 5.31 10.71
N VAL A 96 14.70 5.73 9.44
CA VAL A 96 13.98 6.91 8.93
C VAL A 96 12.53 6.52 8.67
N THR A 97 11.59 7.14 9.40
CA THR A 97 10.15 6.84 9.32
C THR A 97 9.31 7.97 8.74
N ASN A 98 9.92 9.10 8.40
CA ASN A 98 9.20 10.27 7.90
C ASN A 98 8.96 10.26 6.38
N SER A 99 9.50 9.29 5.65
CA SER A 99 9.18 9.03 4.25
C SER A 99 8.07 8.01 4.14
N GLU A 100 7.33 7.98 3.03
CA GLU A 100 6.26 7.00 2.83
C GLU A 100 6.79 5.56 2.86
N MET A 101 7.94 5.31 2.22
CA MET A 101 8.58 3.99 2.24
C MET A 101 9.21 3.64 3.59
N GLY A 102 9.74 4.63 4.30
CA GLY A 102 10.28 4.46 5.65
C GLY A 102 9.18 4.13 6.66
N HIS A 103 8.06 4.85 6.59
CA HIS A 103 6.86 4.59 7.38
C HIS A 103 6.29 3.20 7.10
N LEU A 104 6.14 2.83 5.81
CA LEU A 104 5.72 1.48 5.44
C LEU A 104 6.66 0.41 6.04
N TYR A 105 7.98 0.58 5.88
CA TYR A 105 8.94 -0.43 6.31
C TYR A 105 9.00 -0.59 7.83
N TYR A 106 9.13 0.52 8.56
CA TYR A 106 9.39 0.52 10.00
C TYR A 106 8.12 0.58 10.84
N THR A 107 7.14 1.40 10.46
CA THR A 107 5.92 1.62 11.23
C THR A 107 4.88 0.55 10.91
N GLU A 108 4.51 0.42 9.63
CA GLU A 108 3.41 -0.47 9.22
C GLU A 108 3.81 -1.95 9.27
N LEU A 109 4.96 -2.27 8.68
CA LEU A 109 5.42 -3.66 8.57
C LEU A 109 6.26 -4.09 9.80
N GLY A 110 6.68 -3.15 10.64
CA GLY A 110 7.47 -3.45 11.84
C GLY A 110 8.81 -4.13 11.53
N ASN A 111 9.38 -3.91 10.35
CA ASN A 111 10.69 -4.44 10.00
C ASN A 111 11.80 -3.70 10.75
N LYS A 112 12.97 -4.35 10.84
CA LYS A 112 14.16 -3.80 11.49
C LYS A 112 15.22 -3.48 10.45
N GLY A 113 15.85 -2.33 10.59
CA GLY A 113 16.97 -1.93 9.75
C GLY A 113 18.22 -2.77 10.05
N TYR A 114 19.21 -2.71 9.17
CA TYR A 114 20.50 -3.37 9.40
C TYR A 114 21.27 -2.77 10.59
N PHE A 115 21.11 -1.46 10.83
CA PHE A 115 21.58 -0.77 12.02
C PHE A 115 20.41 -0.49 12.98
N ALA A 116 20.63 -0.77 14.26
CA ALA A 116 19.75 -0.32 15.33
C ALA A 116 19.97 1.18 15.62
N THR A 117 19.05 1.80 16.38
CA THR A 117 19.08 3.23 16.73
C THR A 117 20.25 3.65 17.61
N ASP A 118 20.97 2.71 18.22
CA ASP A 118 22.22 2.97 18.96
C ASP A 118 23.48 2.71 18.12
N GLY A 119 23.31 2.40 16.83
CA GLY A 119 24.37 2.07 15.91
C GLY A 119 24.83 0.62 15.98
N THR A 120 24.17 -0.28 16.73
CA THR A 120 24.49 -1.71 16.72
C THR A 120 24.22 -2.34 15.36
N PHE A 121 25.17 -3.13 14.83
CA PHE A 121 25.04 -3.84 13.56
C PHE A 121 25.76 -5.21 13.56
N PRO A 122 25.24 -6.23 12.85
CA PRO A 122 23.89 -6.27 12.29
C PRO A 122 22.84 -6.35 13.40
N GLN A 123 21.75 -5.58 13.29
CA GLN A 123 20.65 -5.64 14.25
C GLN A 123 19.95 -7.02 14.17
N PRO A 124 19.84 -7.81 15.26
CA PRO A 124 19.19 -9.11 15.18
C PRO A 124 17.75 -9.05 14.65
N GLY A 125 17.47 -9.84 13.61
CA GLY A 125 16.17 -9.87 12.94
C GLY A 125 15.94 -8.73 11.94
N TRP A 126 17.01 -8.16 11.38
CA TRP A 126 16.94 -7.15 10.31
C TRP A 126 16.45 -7.71 8.98
N GLY A 127 15.97 -6.80 8.11
CA GLY A 127 15.55 -7.08 6.74
C GLY A 127 14.03 -7.06 6.55
N LEU A 128 13.60 -7.22 5.30
CA LEU A 128 12.18 -7.33 4.93
C LEU A 128 11.63 -8.71 5.34
N LEU A 129 11.33 -8.89 6.62
CA LEU A 129 10.81 -10.14 7.18
C LEU A 129 9.29 -10.14 7.31
N ASN A 130 8.68 -8.96 7.33
CA ASN A 130 7.25 -8.74 7.35
C ASN A 130 6.85 -7.96 6.10
N THR A 131 5.88 -8.47 5.35
CA THR A 131 5.27 -7.78 4.21
C THR A 131 3.78 -7.50 4.40
N GLY A 132 3.19 -7.92 5.53
CA GLY A 132 1.76 -7.74 5.79
C GLY A 132 0.92 -8.35 4.67
N ASP A 133 -0.01 -7.56 4.13
CA ASP A 133 -0.88 -7.97 3.02
C ASP A 133 -0.24 -7.80 1.62
N PHE A 134 0.99 -7.26 1.54
CA PHE A 134 1.72 -7.17 0.28
C PHE A 134 2.20 -8.57 -0.13
N GLN A 135 1.84 -8.96 -1.34
CA GLN A 135 2.20 -10.24 -1.98
C GLN A 135 3.35 -10.08 -2.97
N ASN A 136 3.62 -8.86 -3.43
CA ASN A 136 4.60 -8.58 -4.49
C ASN A 136 5.70 -7.62 -4.05
N LEU A 137 5.74 -7.24 -2.77
CA LEU A 137 6.84 -6.48 -2.18
C LEU A 137 8.08 -7.36 -2.02
N ILE A 138 9.24 -6.88 -2.47
CA ILE A 138 10.49 -7.65 -2.44
C ILE A 138 11.62 -6.89 -1.73
N ALA A 139 12.59 -7.65 -1.22
CA ALA A 139 13.79 -7.11 -0.59
C ALA A 139 14.74 -6.50 -1.63
N ALA A 140 14.50 -5.25 -2.02
CA ALA A 140 15.27 -4.54 -3.04
C ALA A 140 15.38 -3.03 -2.75
N SER A 141 16.12 -2.32 -3.59
CA SER A 141 16.14 -0.85 -3.62
C SER A 141 15.07 -0.32 -4.57
N TYR A 142 14.37 0.72 -4.14
CA TYR A 142 13.27 1.35 -4.87
C TYR A 142 13.55 2.82 -5.11
N TRP A 143 13.00 3.38 -6.18
CA TRP A 143 13.04 4.82 -6.39
C TRP A 143 11.98 5.54 -5.56
N SER A 144 12.37 6.66 -4.95
CA SER A 144 11.42 7.68 -4.50
C SER A 144 11.17 8.69 -5.62
N GLY A 145 9.96 9.26 -5.65
CA GLY A 145 9.62 10.41 -6.51
C GLY A 145 10.32 11.71 -6.11
N THR A 146 11.03 11.75 -4.98
CA THR A 146 11.69 12.97 -4.48
C THR A 146 13.12 13.10 -5.01
N ALA A 147 13.41 14.24 -5.64
CA ALA A 147 14.77 14.67 -5.97
C ALA A 147 15.48 15.29 -4.75
N VAL A 148 16.80 15.13 -4.68
CA VAL A 148 17.61 15.70 -3.60
C VAL A 148 17.88 17.19 -3.86
N ALA A 149 17.52 18.08 -2.94
CA ALA A 149 17.77 19.51 -3.12
C ALA A 149 19.25 19.82 -3.33
N GLY A 150 19.52 20.75 -4.26
CA GLY A 150 20.87 21.21 -4.56
C GLY A 150 21.77 20.18 -5.25
N SER A 151 21.27 18.98 -5.55
CA SER A 151 22.04 17.90 -6.20
C SER A 151 21.32 17.42 -7.48
N PRO A 152 21.43 18.16 -8.61
CA PRO A 152 20.75 17.79 -9.85
C PRO A 152 21.07 16.35 -10.27
N GLY A 153 20.02 15.59 -10.60
CA GLY A 153 20.15 14.20 -11.01
C GLY A 153 20.34 13.20 -9.87
N TRP A 154 20.22 13.62 -8.61
CA TRP A 154 20.21 12.73 -7.45
C TRP A 154 18.80 12.60 -6.89
N TYR A 155 18.43 11.37 -6.54
CA TYR A 155 17.11 11.01 -6.05
C TYR A 155 17.22 10.13 -4.81
N TRP A 156 16.19 10.20 -3.97
CA TRP A 156 16.09 9.33 -2.79
C TRP A 156 15.83 7.88 -3.20
N ASN A 157 16.50 6.96 -2.51
CA ASN A 157 16.50 5.53 -2.78
C ASN A 157 16.30 4.74 -1.48
N PRO A 158 15.06 4.48 -1.07
CA PRO A 158 14.78 3.55 0.01
C PRO A 158 15.16 2.11 -0.37
N MET A 159 15.80 1.42 0.57
CA MET A 159 16.34 0.07 0.45
C MET A 159 15.57 -0.85 1.38
N LEU A 160 14.60 -1.58 0.84
CA LEU A 160 13.77 -2.50 1.61
C LEU A 160 14.54 -3.75 2.01
N ALA A 161 15.63 -4.06 1.29
CA ALA A 161 16.51 -5.17 1.66
C ALA A 161 17.07 -5.04 3.09
N ASP A 162 17.35 -3.82 3.55
CA ASP A 162 18.06 -3.58 4.80
C ASP A 162 17.52 -2.39 5.62
N GLY A 163 16.49 -1.70 5.16
CA GLY A 163 15.86 -0.55 5.81
C GLY A 163 16.57 0.78 5.59
N GLY A 164 17.59 0.85 4.73
CA GLY A 164 18.30 2.09 4.45
C GLY A 164 17.46 3.09 3.64
N GLN A 165 17.67 4.38 3.85
CA GLN A 165 17.23 5.46 2.97
C GLN A 165 18.46 6.24 2.52
N LEU A 166 18.85 6.03 1.26
CA LEU A 166 20.03 6.64 0.67
C LEU A 166 19.65 7.56 -0.48
N THR A 167 20.67 8.04 -1.20
CA THR A 167 20.53 8.82 -2.42
C THR A 167 21.36 8.16 -3.50
N PHE A 168 20.87 8.24 -4.73
CA PHE A 168 21.58 7.67 -5.87
C PHE A 168 21.41 8.56 -7.11
N HIS A 169 22.38 8.50 -8.00
CA HIS A 169 22.32 9.21 -9.27
C HIS A 169 21.28 8.56 -10.19
N TRP A 170 20.56 9.36 -10.97
CA TRP A 170 19.44 8.95 -11.84
C TRP A 170 19.74 7.80 -12.81
N SER A 171 21.02 7.58 -13.11
CA SER A 171 21.51 6.50 -13.97
C SER A 171 21.54 5.11 -13.30
N GLY A 172 21.16 5.00 -12.03
CA GLY A 172 20.96 3.71 -11.37
C GLY A 172 19.70 3.00 -11.88
N THR A 173 19.61 1.68 -11.68
CA THR A 173 18.40 0.91 -12.00
C THR A 173 17.81 0.33 -10.72
N PHE A 174 16.66 0.84 -10.31
CA PHE A 174 15.96 0.43 -9.09
C PHE A 174 14.48 0.20 -9.36
N TYR A 175 13.85 -0.58 -8.50
CA TYR A 175 12.45 -1.00 -8.65
C TYR A 175 11.49 0.17 -8.41
N GLY A 176 10.27 0.03 -8.93
CA GLY A 176 9.17 0.96 -8.71
C GLY A 176 8.11 0.33 -7.81
N LEU A 177 7.57 1.14 -6.91
CA LEU A 177 6.33 0.85 -6.19
C LEU A 177 5.45 2.07 -6.40
N ALA A 178 4.15 1.91 -6.65
CA ALA A 178 3.25 3.02 -6.92
C ALA A 178 2.34 3.27 -5.71
N VAL A 179 2.10 4.56 -5.44
CA VAL A 179 1.11 5.05 -4.48
C VAL A 179 0.25 6.11 -5.12
N ARG A 180 -0.93 6.31 -4.56
CA ARG A 180 -1.78 7.48 -4.82
C ARG A 180 -2.26 8.07 -3.50
N ASP A 181 -2.53 9.36 -3.51
CA ASP A 181 -3.09 10.01 -2.33
C ASP A 181 -4.56 9.58 -2.12
N GLY A 182 -4.94 9.43 -0.86
CA GLY A 182 -6.26 9.04 -0.43
C GLY A 182 -6.60 7.57 -0.67
N ASP A 183 -7.80 7.23 -0.21
CA ASP A 183 -8.42 5.92 -0.34
C ASP A 183 -9.03 5.71 -1.75
N VAL A 184 -8.96 4.48 -2.27
CA VAL A 184 -9.71 4.03 -3.45
C VAL A 184 -11.15 3.62 -3.11
N GLY A 185 -11.57 3.83 -1.87
CA GLY A 185 -12.93 3.59 -1.39
C GLY A 185 -13.30 2.10 -1.33
N VAL A 186 -14.49 1.82 -0.82
CA VAL A 186 -15.11 0.50 -0.92
C VAL A 186 -16.25 0.58 -1.91
N VAL A 187 -16.22 -0.30 -2.91
CA VAL A 187 -17.30 -0.44 -3.88
C VAL A 187 -18.60 -0.64 -3.11
N PRO A 188 -19.64 0.21 -3.29
CA PRO A 188 -20.96 -0.08 -2.75
C PRO A 188 -21.36 -1.47 -3.24
N GLU A 189 -21.77 -2.36 -2.33
CA GLU A 189 -22.11 -3.73 -2.70
C GLU A 189 -23.00 -3.74 -3.95
N PRO A 190 -22.73 -4.64 -4.92
CA PRO A 190 -23.45 -4.64 -6.18
C PRO A 190 -24.95 -4.58 -5.90
N ALA A 191 -25.65 -3.70 -6.61
CA ALA A 191 -27.09 -3.54 -6.54
C ALA A 191 -27.85 -4.88 -6.65
N THR A 192 -27.19 -5.97 -7.04
CA THR A 192 -27.60 -7.37 -6.91
C THR A 192 -28.24 -7.73 -5.57
N ILE A 193 -27.77 -7.27 -4.40
CA ILE A 193 -28.46 -7.60 -3.13
C ILE A 193 -29.79 -6.84 -3.04
N THR A 194 -29.80 -5.57 -3.44
CA THR A 194 -31.02 -4.77 -3.55
C THR A 194 -31.99 -5.35 -4.58
N LEU A 195 -31.48 -5.81 -5.74
CA LEU A 195 -32.25 -6.42 -6.82
C LEU A 195 -32.76 -7.80 -6.43
N LEU A 196 -31.96 -8.61 -5.72
CA LEU A 196 -32.35 -9.89 -5.16
C LEU A 196 -33.44 -9.68 -4.10
N GLY A 197 -33.29 -8.67 -3.24
CA GLY A 197 -34.31 -8.26 -2.27
C GLY A 197 -35.62 -7.85 -2.96
N ILE A 198 -35.56 -6.95 -3.94
CA ILE A 198 -36.73 -6.50 -4.71
C ILE A 198 -37.37 -7.66 -5.48
N GLY A 199 -36.55 -8.53 -6.09
CA GLY A 199 -36.99 -9.72 -6.81
C GLY A 199 -37.75 -10.69 -5.92
N LEU A 200 -37.24 -10.97 -4.72
CA LEU A 200 -37.89 -11.82 -3.72
C LEU A 200 -39.21 -11.22 -3.23
N VAL A 201 -39.26 -9.91 -2.98
CA VAL A 201 -40.49 -9.20 -2.61
C VAL A 201 -41.52 -9.25 -3.75
N GLY A 202 -41.09 -9.06 -5.00
CA GLY A 202 -41.95 -9.18 -6.18
C GLY A 202 -42.56 -10.58 -6.35
N LEU A 203 -41.76 -11.63 -6.14
CA LEU A 203 -42.20 -13.04 -6.16
C LEU A 203 -43.19 -13.35 -5.03
N ALA A 204 -42.95 -12.87 -3.81
CA ALA A 204 -43.86 -13.01 -2.68
C ALA A 204 -45.21 -12.30 -2.94
N GLY A 205 -45.18 -11.09 -3.51
CA GLY A 205 -46.38 -10.34 -3.88
C GLY A 205 -47.20 -11.03 -4.99
N ALA A 206 -46.53 -11.60 -6.00
CA ALA A 206 -47.18 -12.32 -7.09
C ALA A 206 -47.87 -13.62 -6.61
N THR A 207 -47.23 -14.36 -5.70
CA THR A 207 -47.80 -15.58 -5.12
C THR A 207 -48.99 -15.30 -4.20
N ALA A 208 -48.94 -14.24 -3.40
CA ALA A 208 -50.07 -13.80 -2.56
C ALA A 208 -51.31 -13.42 -3.40
N ARG A 209 -51.13 -12.64 -4.49
CA ARG A 209 -52.23 -12.29 -5.40
C ARG A 209 -52.89 -13.52 -6.05
N ARG A 210 -52.09 -14.53 -6.43
CA ARG A 210 -52.62 -15.77 -7.02
C ARG A 210 -53.48 -16.56 -6.03
N ARG A 211 -53.11 -16.59 -4.75
CA ARG A 211 -53.91 -17.27 -3.70
C ARG A 211 -55.24 -16.57 -3.45
N GLN A 212 -55.28 -15.24 -3.39
CA GLN A 212 -56.54 -14.50 -3.20
C GLN A 212 -57.53 -14.63 -4.36
N LYS A 213 -57.07 -14.77 -5.61
CA LYS A 213 -57.96 -15.03 -6.75
C LYS A 213 -58.64 -16.40 -6.68
N LYS A 214 -57.97 -17.43 -6.14
CA LYS A 214 -58.58 -18.77 -5.98
C LYS A 214 -59.68 -18.83 -4.92
N VAL A 215 -59.60 -18.00 -3.88
CA VAL A 215 -60.60 -17.93 -2.80
C VAL A 215 -61.90 -17.24 -3.23
N LYS A 216 -61.87 -16.37 -4.26
CA LYS A 216 -63.06 -15.68 -4.78
C LYS A 216 -63.92 -16.49 -5.77
N TYR A 217 -63.50 -17.71 -6.12
CA TYR A 217 -64.22 -18.60 -7.05
C TYR A 217 -64.72 -19.89 -6.36
N GLN A 218 -64.77 -19.91 -5.03
CA GLN A 218 -65.45 -20.92 -4.20
C GLN A 218 -66.59 -20.23 -3.46
#